data_AF-A0A9Q1CDB2-F1
#
_entry.id   AF-A0A9Q1CDB2-F1
#
_cell.length_a   1.000
_cell.length_b   1.000
_cell.length_c   1.000
_cell.angle_alpha   90.00
_cell.angle_beta   90.00
_cell.angle_gamma   90.00
#
_symmetry.space_group_name_H-M   'P 1'
#
loop_
_entity.id
_entity.type
_entity.pdbx_description
1 polymer ?
#
loop_
_entity_poly.entity_id
_entity_poly.type
_entity_poly.pdbx_seq_one_letter_code
_entity_poly.pdbx_strand_id
1 'polypeptide(L)'
;MGFEVTLEAYPKDERLCVLKTLKAYIAETQSLRDEELALFISYKKPYHRVSKDTLSRWIKMVLTNAGINTSKFKAHSTSTAATSAAAAALRQVPVCDILATAG
;
A
#
# COMPACT_ATOMS: atom_id res chain seq x y z
N MET A 1 -15.93 2.64 -14.38
CA MET A 1 -15.72 1.19 -14.17
C MET A 1 -14.92 1.08 -12.89
N GLY A 2 -15.52 0.58 -11.80
CA GLY A 2 -14.82 0.43 -10.52
C GLY A 2 -13.90 -0.78 -10.60
N PHE A 3 -12.63 -0.59 -10.27
CA PHE A 3 -11.69 -1.69 -10.14
C PHE A 3 -11.87 -2.31 -8.75
N GLU A 4 -12.15 -3.61 -8.70
CA GLU A 4 -12.29 -4.35 -7.44
C GLU A 4 -10.98 -5.06 -7.13
N VAL A 5 -10.44 -4.82 -5.94
CA VAL A 5 -9.20 -5.43 -5.46
C VAL A 5 -9.53 -6.45 -4.39
N THR A 6 -9.27 -7.72 -4.65
CA THR A 6 -9.37 -8.78 -3.64
C THR A 6 -8.02 -8.94 -2.94
N LEU A 7 -8.01 -8.78 -1.62
CA LEU A 7 -6.82 -8.99 -0.79
C LEU A 7 -6.94 -10.31 -0.03
N GLU A 8 -5.99 -11.23 -0.26
CA GLU A 8 -5.95 -12.50 0.45
C GLU A 8 -5.08 -12.44 1.70
N ALA A 9 -5.40 -13.27 2.68
CA ALA A 9 -4.54 -13.45 3.85
C ALA A 9 -3.25 -14.15 3.45
N TYR A 10 -2.13 -13.74 4.07
CA TYR A 10 -0.84 -14.38 3.88
C TYR A 10 -0.47 -15.20 5.13
N PRO A 11 -0.85 -16.49 5.22
CA PRO A 11 -0.66 -17.30 6.43
C PRO A 11 0.79 -17.72 6.67
N LYS A 12 1.65 -17.65 5.63
CA LYS A 12 3.06 -18.08 5.73
C LYS A 12 3.90 -17.16 6.62
N ASP A 13 3.59 -15.86 6.64
CA ASP A 13 4.17 -14.89 7.57
C ASP A 13 3.17 -13.77 7.85
N GLU A 14 2.58 -13.80 9.04
CA GLU A 14 1.57 -12.81 9.43
C GLU A 14 2.09 -11.37 9.42
N ARG A 15 3.41 -11.15 9.58
CA ARG A 15 4.03 -9.82 9.57
C ARG A 15 3.99 -9.17 8.19
N LEU A 16 3.84 -9.99 7.15
CA LEU A 16 3.73 -9.55 5.76
C LEU A 16 2.27 -9.56 5.26
N CYS A 17 1.31 -9.96 6.11
CA CYS A 17 -0.08 -10.11 5.72
C CYS A 17 -0.79 -8.74 5.66
N VAL A 18 -1.03 -8.26 4.44
CA VAL A 18 -1.72 -6.98 4.18
C VAL A 18 -3.11 -6.95 4.82
N LEU A 19 -3.88 -8.03 4.73
CA LEU A 19 -5.23 -8.10 5.30
C LEU A 19 -5.21 -7.94 6.83
N LYS A 20 -4.27 -8.59 7.52
CA LYS A 20 -4.13 -8.46 8.98
C LYS A 20 -3.71 -7.05 9.37
N THR A 21 -2.75 -6.48 8.66
CA THR A 21 -2.27 -5.11 8.87
C THR A 21 -3.38 -4.08 8.66
N LEU A 22 -4.18 -4.21 7.61
CA LEU A 22 -5.30 -3.29 7.33
C LEU A 22 -6.40 -3.40 8.38
N LYS A 23 -6.77 -4.61 8.80
CA LYS A 23 -7.76 -4.81 9.87
C LYS A 23 -7.31 -4.15 11.17
N ALA A 24 -6.05 -4.35 11.57
CA ALA A 24 -5.48 -3.72 12.75
C ALA A 24 -5.49 -2.19 12.63
N TYR A 25 -5.07 -1.66 11.48
CA TYR A 25 -5.06 -0.21 11.25
C TYR A 25 -6.46 0.41 11.31
N ILE A 26 -7.47 -0.23 10.72
CA ILE A 26 -8.85 0.26 10.78
C ILE A 26 -9.36 0.25 12.22
N ALA A 27 -9.13 -0.83 12.97
CA ALA A 27 -9.54 -0.93 14.36
C ALA A 27 -8.93 0.18 15.24
N GLU A 28 -7.62 0.43 15.10
CA GLU A 28 -6.91 1.47 15.86
C GLU A 28 -7.35 2.89 15.48
N THR A 29 -7.71 3.11 14.21
CA THR A 29 -8.11 4.44 13.72
C THR A 29 -9.61 4.70 13.78
N GLN A 30 -10.43 3.70 14.13
CA GLN A 30 -11.88 3.77 14.08
C GLN A 30 -12.45 4.94 14.91
N SER A 31 -11.90 5.17 16.11
CA SER A 31 -12.32 6.24 17.01
C SER A 31 -11.93 7.65 16.55
N LEU A 32 -11.02 7.75 15.57
CA LEU A 32 -10.50 9.03 15.05
C LEU A 32 -11.16 9.45 13.74
N ARG A 33 -11.90 8.54 13.09
CA ARG A 33 -12.33 8.70 11.70
C ARG A 33 -13.55 9.60 11.53
N ASP A 34 -14.36 9.85 12.56
CA ASP A 34 -15.64 10.57 12.45
C ASP A 34 -16.39 10.20 11.15
N GLU A 35 -16.42 11.10 10.15
CA GLU A 35 -17.07 10.91 8.84
C GLU A 35 -16.11 10.58 7.67
N GLU A 36 -14.81 10.40 7.93
CA GLU A 36 -13.79 10.16 6.92
C GLU A 36 -13.81 8.71 6.40
N LEU A 37 -14.14 8.56 5.12
CA LEU A 37 -14.24 7.28 4.43
C LEU A 37 -12.93 6.83 3.77
N ALA A 38 -11.94 7.72 3.64
CA ALA A 38 -10.66 7.35 3.06
C ALA A 38 -9.93 6.31 3.91
N LEU A 39 -9.28 5.34 3.26
CA LEU A 39 -8.52 4.31 3.97
C LEU A 39 -7.45 4.93 4.87
N PHE A 40 -6.65 5.88 4.38
CA PHE A 40 -5.59 6.50 5.18
C PHE A 40 -5.99 7.89 5.66
N ILE A 41 -5.83 8.13 6.97
CA ILE A 41 -6.08 9.41 7.63
C ILE A 41 -4.79 10.02 8.17
N SER A 42 -4.78 11.34 8.33
CA SER A 42 -3.72 12.09 9.00
C SER A 42 -3.60 11.62 10.46
N TYR A 43 -2.39 11.62 11.00
CA TYR A 43 -2.16 11.36 12.43
C TYR A 43 -2.25 12.64 13.28
N LYS A 44 -2.34 13.81 12.65
CA LYS A 44 -2.56 15.10 13.33
C LYS A 44 -4.01 15.53 13.17
N LYS A 45 -4.58 16.11 14.24
CA LYS A 45 -5.88 16.78 14.19
C LYS A 45 -5.82 18.00 13.24
N PRO A 46 -6.90 18.25 12.46
CA PRO A 46 -8.06 17.38 12.25
C PRO A 46 -7.71 16.14 11.39
N TYR A 47 -8.28 14.97 11.72
CA TYR A 47 -7.91 13.65 11.18
C TYR A 47 -8.48 13.36 9.78
N HIS A 48 -8.19 14.22 8.81
CA HIS A 48 -8.68 14.08 7.44
C HIS A 48 -7.87 13.09 6.60
N ARG A 49 -8.42 12.71 5.45
CA ARG A 49 -7.70 11.95 4.41
C ARG A 49 -6.34 12.55 4.10
N VAL A 50 -5.34 11.68 3.96
CA VAL A 50 -4.03 12.11 3.49
C VAL A 50 -4.01 12.33 1.98
N SER A 51 -3.17 13.27 1.53
CA SER A 51 -2.91 13.48 0.11
C SER A 51 -1.99 12.38 -0.45
N LYS A 52 -2.00 12.23 -1.78
CA LYS A 52 -1.08 11.33 -2.50
C LYS A 52 0.39 11.68 -2.23
N ASP A 53 0.70 12.97 -2.06
CA ASP A 53 2.06 13.44 -1.75
C ASP A 53 2.51 12.99 -0.36
N THR A 54 1.62 13.04 0.63
CA THR A 54 1.90 12.57 1.98
C THR A 54 2.19 11.07 2.00
N LEU A 55 1.36 10.28 1.32
CA LEU A 55 1.61 8.84 1.16
C LEU A 55 2.95 8.57 0.45
N SER A 56 3.25 9.32 -0.61
CA SER A 56 4.52 9.21 -1.33
C SER A 56 5.74 9.51 -0.44
N ARG A 57 5.62 10.49 0.48
CA ARG A 57 6.65 10.79 1.47
C ARG A 57 6.79 9.67 2.50
N TRP A 58 5.69 9.10 2.99
CA TRP A 58 5.74 7.97 3.92
C TRP A 58 6.42 6.75 3.30
N ILE A 59 6.09 6.41 2.05
CA ILE A 59 6.75 5.31 1.33
C ILE A 59 8.26 5.55 1.24
N LYS A 60 8.69 6.75 0.82
CA LYS A 60 10.11 7.11 0.78
C LYS A 60 10.77 7.00 2.15
N MET A 61 10.10 7.45 3.21
CA MET A 61 10.63 7.36 4.57
C MET A 61 10.81 5.91 5.01
N VAL A 62 9.85 5.03 4.73
CA VAL A 62 9.97 3.59 5.02
C VAL A 62 11.11 2.95 4.24
N LEU A 63 11.26 3.27 2.95
CA LEU A 63 12.39 2.78 2.14
C LEU A 63 13.73 3.24 2.71
N THR A 64 13.87 4.54 3.03
CA THR A 64 15.09 5.08 3.64
C THR A 64 15.39 4.39 4.97
N ASN A 65 14.40 4.20 5.84
CA ASN A 65 14.58 3.55 7.14
C ASN A 65 14.97 2.07 7.00
N ALA A 66 14.56 1.42 5.91
CA ALA A 66 14.98 0.06 5.56
C ALA A 66 16.39 0.00 4.93
N GLY A 67 17.10 1.13 4.84
CA GLY A 67 18.43 1.22 4.21
C GLY A 67 18.39 1.21 2.67
N ILE A 68 17.21 1.35 2.05
CA ILE A 68 17.06 1.38 0.61
C ILE A 68 17.35 2.79 0.09
N ASN A 69 18.23 2.88 -0.91
CA ASN A 69 18.64 4.16 -1.48
C ASN A 69 17.49 4.85 -2.24
N THR A 70 16.91 5.88 -1.64
CA THR A 70 15.76 6.60 -2.20
C THR A 70 16.08 7.59 -3.32
N SER A 71 17.37 7.81 -3.64
CA SER A 71 17.76 8.52 -4.87
C SER A 71 17.53 7.65 -6.12
N LYS A 72 17.64 6.32 -5.97
CA LYS A 72 17.39 5.32 -7.00
C LYS A 72 15.96 4.76 -6.92
N PHE A 73 15.45 4.51 -5.72
CA PHE A 73 14.13 3.90 -5.50
C PHE A 73 13.13 4.93 -4.95
N LYS A 74 12.18 5.36 -5.79
CA LYS A 74 11.15 6.34 -5.44
C LYS A 74 9.88 5.61 -4.96
N ALA A 75 8.87 6.38 -4.53
CA ALA A 75 7.57 5.81 -4.19
C ALA A 75 6.97 4.95 -5.32
N HIS A 76 7.16 5.35 -6.59
CA HIS A 76 6.73 4.53 -7.73
C HIS A 76 7.49 3.20 -7.84
N SER A 77 8.72 3.10 -7.33
CA SER A 77 9.50 1.88 -7.40
C SER A 77 8.87 0.74 -6.58
N THR A 78 8.05 1.02 -5.58
CA THR A 78 7.29 -0.03 -4.87
C THR A 78 6.22 -0.63 -5.76
N SER A 79 5.53 0.17 -6.59
CA SER A 79 4.57 -0.31 -7.59
C SER A 79 5.25 -1.20 -8.64
N THR A 80 6.41 -0.75 -9.15
CA THR A 80 7.19 -1.52 -10.12
C THR A 80 7.77 -2.80 -9.52
N ALA A 81 8.23 -2.77 -8.27
CA ALA A 81 8.74 -3.95 -7.58
C ALA A 81 7.62 -4.95 -7.26
N ALA A 82 6.45 -4.48 -6.81
CA ALA A 82 5.28 -5.33 -6.58
C ALA A 82 4.83 -6.01 -7.87
N THR A 83 4.80 -5.26 -8.97
CA THR A 83 4.55 -5.78 -10.32
C THR A 83 5.55 -6.87 -10.71
N SER A 84 6.85 -6.63 -10.56
CA SER A 84 7.89 -7.61 -10.86
C SER A 84 7.80 -8.84 -9.95
N ALA A 85 7.49 -8.65 -8.67
CA ALA A 85 7.31 -9.75 -7.72
C ALA A 85 6.07 -10.59 -8.06
N ALA A 86 4.97 -9.96 -8.44
CA ALA A 86 3.77 -10.64 -8.92
C ALA A 86 4.07 -11.43 -10.21
N ALA A 87 4.76 -10.82 -11.17
CA ALA A 87 5.20 -11.50 -12.39
C ALA A 87 6.15 -12.68 -12.10
N ALA A 88 7.03 -12.56 -11.10
CA ALA A 88 7.96 -13.62 -10.71
C ALA A 88 7.27 -14.76 -9.92
N ALA A 89 6.29 -14.42 -9.07
CA ALA A 89 5.54 -15.39 -8.26
C ALA A 89 4.45 -16.10 -9.08
N LEU A 90 3.84 -15.40 -10.03
CA LEU A 90 2.78 -15.91 -10.88
C LEU A 90 3.33 -16.05 -12.30
N ARG A 91 3.88 -17.23 -12.62
CA ARG A 91 4.44 -17.55 -13.95
C ARG A 91 3.46 -17.38 -15.14
N GLN A 92 2.20 -16.95 -14.95
CA GLN A 92 1.17 -16.87 -15.99
C GLN A 92 0.11 -15.76 -15.81
N VAL A 93 0.36 -14.67 -15.07
CA VAL A 93 -0.57 -13.51 -15.16
C VAL A 93 -0.22 -12.71 -16.43
N PRO A 94 -1.18 -12.51 -17.36
CA PRO A 94 -0.88 -11.79 -18.59
C PRO A 94 -0.50 -10.33 -18.26
N VAL A 95 0.51 -9.84 -18.98
CA VAL A 95 1.10 -8.51 -18.78
C VAL A 95 0.05 -7.39 -18.83
N CYS A 96 -1.07 -7.60 -19.54
CA CYS A 96 -2.19 -6.65 -19.60
C CYS A 96 -2.83 -6.37 -18.24
N ASP A 97 -2.99 -7.38 -17.39
CA ASP A 97 -3.67 -7.25 -16.09
C ASP A 97 -2.74 -6.55 -15.09
N ILE A 98 -1.44 -6.83 -15.22
CA ILE A 98 -0.38 -6.14 -14.47
C ILE A 98 -0.35 -4.66 -14.86
N LEU A 99 -0.36 -4.36 -16.16
CA LEU A 99 -0.31 -2.98 -16.66
C LEU A 99 -1.56 -2.18 -16.29
N ALA A 100 -2.73 -2.82 -16.28
CA ALA A 100 -4.00 -2.21 -15.87
C ALA A 100 -4.03 -1.88 -14.37
N THR A 101 -3.32 -2.63 -13.54
CA THR A 101 -3.27 -2.45 -12.08
C THR A 101 -2.18 -1.46 -11.64
N ALA A 102 -1.13 -1.27 -12.44
CA ALA A 102 0.03 -0.44 -12.12
C ALA A 102 -0.13 1.07 -12.44
N GLY A 103 -1.20 1.46 -13.14
CA GLY A 103 -1.47 2.81 -13.63
C GLY A 103 -2.04 3.79 -12.60
#